data_AF-A0A5A7MYT8-F1
#
_entry.id   AF-A0A5A7MYT8-F1
#
_cell.length_a   1.000
_cell.length_b   1.000
_cell.length_c   1.000
_cell.angle_alpha   90.00
_cell.angle_beta   90.00
_cell.angle_gamma   90.00
#
_symmetry.space_group_name_H-M   'P 1'
#
loop_
_entity.id
_entity.type
_entity.pdbx_description
1 polymer ?
#
loop_
_entity_poly.entity_id
_entity_poly.type
_entity_poly.pdbx_seq_one_letter_code
_entity_poly.pdbx_strand_id
1 'polypeptide(L)'
;MGQHSSVVVSNPKEPDYYTVHRQAGLDWYKNKFTKAEDAVLLDASTSYSSAPINPDEQRQDNPRFGVPERIYKASPDARFIYIVRDPVARTYAGYWHSVRAGEETRPFLKAIAENSFYLDISRYHFQLQCYLQYFDMDRFLILSSSDVTANPQEAVHRAWSHAGLAVDRSASINSERRNVSYQYSPGMQRLMRLPGAKQGMKRMTHMARRLLPSSFIDGARGALTRSLPKMKDHEKEAVADYLREDTEAFSKLTGIIFST
;
A
#
# COMPACT_ATOMS: atom_id res chain seq x y z
N MET A 1 -10.94 -9.53 -4.51
CA MET A 1 -11.08 -8.83 -5.79
C MET A 1 -10.75 -9.71 -6.99
N GLY A 2 -9.48 -9.97 -7.33
CA GLY A 2 -9.08 -10.66 -8.57
C GLY A 2 -9.48 -12.14 -8.73
N GLN A 3 -10.26 -12.71 -7.80
CA GLN A 3 -10.88 -14.04 -7.96
C GLN A 3 -12.22 -13.98 -8.71
N HIS A 4 -12.80 -12.78 -8.86
CA HIS A 4 -14.03 -12.60 -9.64
C HIS A 4 -13.72 -12.62 -11.14
N SER A 5 -14.48 -13.39 -11.90
CA SER A 5 -14.25 -13.63 -13.34
C SER A 5 -14.28 -12.34 -14.18
N SER A 6 -15.15 -11.39 -13.83
CA SER A 6 -15.24 -10.07 -14.48
C SER A 6 -14.26 -9.02 -13.96
N VAL A 7 -13.18 -9.41 -13.26
CA VAL A 7 -12.14 -8.48 -12.80
C VAL A 7 -10.82 -8.81 -13.48
N VAL A 8 -10.22 -7.82 -14.13
CA VAL A 8 -8.87 -7.90 -14.68
C VAL A 8 -7.94 -7.08 -13.80
N VAL A 9 -7.05 -7.76 -13.08
CA VAL A 9 -6.01 -7.09 -12.31
C VAL A 9 -4.86 -6.76 -13.25
N SER A 10 -4.34 -5.54 -13.14
CA SER A 10 -3.13 -5.11 -13.84
C SER A 10 -1.95 -6.06 -13.63
N ASN A 11 -1.07 -6.16 -14.63
CA ASN A 11 0.21 -6.85 -14.55
C ASN A 11 1.37 -5.89 -14.90
N PRO A 12 2.22 -5.48 -13.93
CA PRO A 12 2.20 -5.89 -12.52
C PRO A 12 0.96 -5.37 -11.77
N LYS A 13 0.64 -5.98 -10.62
CA LYS A 13 -0.50 -5.63 -9.75
C LYS A 13 -0.53 -4.15 -9.33
N GLU A 14 0.65 -3.54 -9.26
CA GLU A 14 0.87 -2.12 -8.92
C GLU A 14 1.65 -1.51 -10.09
N PRO A 15 0.96 -1.03 -11.14
CA PRO A 15 1.60 -0.42 -12.30
C PRO A 15 2.14 0.99 -12.02
N ASP A 16 1.76 1.64 -10.91
CA ASP A 16 2.20 2.97 -10.48
C ASP A 16 2.14 4.03 -11.60
N TYR A 17 1.10 3.95 -12.44
CA TYR A 17 0.96 4.80 -13.62
C TYR A 17 0.78 6.26 -13.25
N TYR A 18 -0.17 6.60 -12.38
CA TYR A 18 -0.45 8.00 -12.06
C TYR A 18 0.62 8.68 -11.20
N THR A 19 1.67 7.95 -10.80
CA THR A 19 2.82 8.45 -10.03
C THR A 19 4.12 8.30 -10.82
N VAL A 20 4.74 7.13 -10.76
CA VAL A 20 6.08 6.85 -11.29
C VAL A 20 6.09 6.84 -12.81
N HIS A 21 5.08 6.24 -13.43
CA HIS A 21 5.05 5.99 -14.87
C HIS A 21 4.13 6.93 -15.66
N ARG A 22 3.80 8.10 -15.10
CA ARG A 22 2.79 9.02 -15.67
C ARG A 22 3.15 9.58 -17.06
N GLN A 23 4.44 9.54 -17.41
CA GLN A 23 4.96 9.98 -18.70
C GLN A 23 4.94 8.86 -19.76
N ALA A 24 4.61 7.63 -19.40
CA ALA A 24 4.59 6.49 -20.32
C ALA A 24 3.39 6.51 -21.28
N GLY A 25 2.40 7.38 -21.04
CA GLY A 25 1.19 7.49 -21.83
C GLY A 25 0.10 6.48 -21.48
N LEU A 26 -1.14 6.80 -21.85
CA LEU A 26 -2.31 5.99 -21.45
C LEU A 26 -2.31 4.60 -22.11
N ASP A 27 -1.77 4.47 -23.32
CA ASP A 27 -1.68 3.17 -24.00
C ASP A 27 -0.75 2.21 -23.27
N TRP A 28 0.35 2.72 -22.71
CA TRP A 28 1.22 1.92 -21.85
C TRP A 28 0.48 1.38 -20.62
N TYR A 29 -0.39 2.21 -20.02
CA TYR A 29 -1.20 1.83 -18.86
C TYR A 29 -2.29 0.81 -19.23
N LYS A 30 -3.02 1.03 -20.33
CA LYS A 30 -4.02 0.09 -20.85
C LYS A 30 -3.42 -1.28 -21.14
N ASN A 31 -2.19 -1.33 -21.65
CA ASN A 31 -1.48 -2.58 -21.91
C ASN A 31 -1.12 -3.40 -20.65
N LYS A 32 -1.39 -2.89 -19.44
CA LYS A 32 -1.26 -3.66 -18.19
C LYS A 32 -2.45 -4.58 -17.93
N PHE A 33 -3.56 -4.41 -18.64
CA PHE A 33 -4.79 -5.18 -18.45
C PHE A 33 -5.00 -6.15 -19.60
N THR A 34 -4.74 -7.43 -19.38
CA THR A 34 -4.96 -8.47 -20.38
C THR A 34 -6.42 -8.91 -20.35
N LYS A 35 -7.11 -8.91 -21.51
CA LYS A 35 -8.53 -9.32 -21.66
C LYS A 35 -9.53 -8.37 -21.00
N ALA A 36 -9.39 -7.07 -21.27
CA ALA A 36 -10.16 -5.98 -20.66
C ALA A 36 -11.62 -5.84 -21.14
N GLU A 37 -12.03 -6.55 -22.19
CA GLU A 37 -13.38 -6.43 -22.77
C GLU A 37 -14.44 -6.83 -21.73
N ASP A 38 -15.38 -5.92 -21.48
CA ASP A 38 -16.50 -6.05 -20.52
C ASP A 38 -16.09 -6.43 -19.08
N ALA A 39 -14.89 -6.04 -18.65
CA ALA A 39 -14.36 -6.33 -17.31
C ALA A 39 -14.08 -5.05 -16.49
N VAL A 40 -14.17 -5.17 -15.17
CA VAL A 40 -13.68 -4.16 -14.24
C VAL A 40 -12.16 -4.25 -14.18
N LEU A 41 -11.48 -3.13 -14.50
CA LEU A 41 -10.03 -3.02 -14.46
C LEU A 41 -9.56 -2.63 -13.06
N LEU A 42 -8.67 -3.42 -12.46
CA LEU A 42 -8.15 -3.18 -11.12
C LEU A 42 -6.66 -2.82 -11.13
N ASP A 43 -6.39 -1.57 -10.78
CA ASP A 43 -5.08 -1.07 -10.38
C ASP A 43 -5.02 -1.03 -8.84
N ALA A 44 -4.03 -1.71 -8.25
CA ALA A 44 -3.86 -1.78 -6.79
C ALA A 44 -2.65 -0.96 -6.30
N SER A 45 -2.18 0.01 -7.08
CA SER A 45 -1.03 0.86 -6.76
C SER A 45 -1.24 1.63 -5.46
N THR A 46 -0.41 1.32 -4.47
CA THR A 46 -0.49 1.97 -3.15
C THR A 46 0.08 3.39 -3.14
N SER A 47 0.85 3.75 -4.17
CA SER A 47 1.45 5.08 -4.32
C SER A 47 0.44 6.19 -4.57
N TYR A 48 -0.80 5.87 -4.95
CA TYR A 48 -1.80 6.87 -5.34
C TYR A 48 -2.33 7.71 -4.16
N SER A 49 -2.29 7.18 -2.93
CA SER A 49 -2.61 7.91 -1.70
C SER A 49 -1.33 8.33 -0.96
N SER A 50 -0.41 9.00 -1.66
CA SER A 50 0.88 9.46 -1.09
C SER A 50 1.22 10.91 -1.41
N ALA A 51 0.21 11.76 -1.64
CA ALA A 51 0.41 13.17 -1.88
C ALA A 51 1.22 13.81 -0.74
N PRO A 52 2.18 14.70 -1.05
CA PRO A 52 3.01 15.33 -0.04
C PRO A 52 2.17 16.29 0.82
N ILE A 53 2.37 16.26 2.13
CA ILE A 53 1.71 17.21 3.04
C ILE A 53 2.34 18.59 2.89
N ASN A 54 3.67 18.65 2.79
CA ASN A 54 4.39 19.92 2.73
C ASN A 54 3.98 20.72 1.47
N PRO A 55 3.43 21.94 1.61
CA PRO A 55 3.06 22.78 0.48
C PRO A 55 4.18 22.98 -0.55
N ASP A 56 5.45 23.06 -0.11
CA ASP A 56 6.60 23.23 -1.02
C ASP A 56 6.84 22.01 -1.92
N GLU A 57 6.31 20.85 -1.53
CA GLU A 57 6.35 19.61 -2.29
C GLU A 57 5.10 19.39 -3.15
N GLN A 58 4.03 20.18 -2.95
CA GLN A 58 2.78 20.14 -3.71
C GLN A 58 2.91 20.86 -5.06
N ARG A 59 3.86 20.39 -5.86
CA ARG A 59 4.22 20.95 -7.17
C ARG A 59 3.99 19.93 -8.28
N GLN A 60 3.67 20.40 -9.49
CA GLN A 60 3.25 19.56 -10.61
C GLN A 60 4.34 18.59 -11.12
N ASP A 61 5.62 18.91 -10.89
CA ASP A 61 6.75 18.04 -11.19
C ASP A 61 6.89 16.89 -10.17
N ASN A 62 6.33 17.02 -8.96
CA ASN A 62 6.31 15.95 -7.97
C ASN A 62 5.33 14.84 -8.43
N PRO A 63 5.81 13.60 -8.70
CA PRO A 63 4.97 12.52 -9.19
C PRO A 63 3.81 12.15 -8.25
N ARG A 64 3.93 12.43 -6.94
CA ARG A 64 2.92 12.10 -5.94
C ARG A 64 1.80 13.13 -5.84
N PHE A 65 2.01 14.34 -6.34
CA PHE A 65 1.02 15.41 -6.31
C PHE A 65 0.13 15.39 -7.57
N GLY A 66 -1.14 15.75 -7.43
CA GLY A 66 -2.11 15.80 -8.55
C GLY A 66 -2.57 14.44 -9.08
N VAL A 67 -2.38 13.35 -8.33
CA VAL A 67 -2.85 12.01 -8.71
C VAL A 67 -4.37 11.98 -8.95
N PRO A 68 -5.24 12.54 -8.08
CA PRO A 68 -6.68 12.48 -8.28
C PRO A 68 -7.14 13.18 -9.56
N GLU A 69 -6.56 14.33 -9.87
CA GLU A 69 -6.84 15.07 -11.11
C GLU A 69 -6.52 14.23 -12.35
N ARG A 70 -5.36 13.54 -12.35
CA ARG A 70 -4.95 12.69 -13.46
C ARG A 70 -5.90 11.50 -13.64
N ILE A 71 -6.35 10.90 -12.53
CA ILE A 71 -7.34 9.83 -12.57
C ILE A 71 -8.66 10.36 -13.13
N TYR A 72 -9.14 11.51 -12.64
CA TYR A 72 -10.40 12.12 -13.07
C TYR A 72 -10.42 12.43 -14.58
N LYS A 73 -9.30 12.95 -15.12
CA LYS A 73 -9.15 13.19 -16.56
C LYS A 73 -9.22 11.92 -17.41
N ALA A 74 -8.80 10.78 -16.86
CA ALA A 74 -8.76 9.51 -17.58
C ALA A 74 -10.03 8.65 -17.38
N SER A 75 -10.63 8.69 -16.19
CA SER A 75 -11.84 7.97 -15.79
C SER A 75 -12.55 8.76 -14.68
N PRO A 76 -13.46 9.67 -15.04
CA PRO A 76 -14.20 10.49 -14.06
C PRO A 76 -15.19 9.66 -13.23
N ASP A 77 -15.50 8.45 -13.68
CA ASP A 77 -16.39 7.48 -13.02
C ASP A 77 -15.64 6.45 -12.15
N ALA A 78 -14.32 6.57 -12.04
CA ALA A 78 -13.47 5.67 -11.26
C ALA A 78 -13.99 5.49 -9.83
N ARG A 79 -13.84 4.26 -9.32
CA ARG A 79 -14.18 3.88 -7.95
C ARG A 79 -12.92 3.50 -7.19
N PHE A 80 -12.92 3.80 -5.90
CA PHE A 80 -11.75 3.63 -5.04
C PHE A 80 -12.07 2.67 -3.90
N ILE A 81 -11.15 1.76 -3.63
CA ILE A 81 -11.14 0.95 -2.42
C ILE A 81 -9.94 1.39 -1.60
N TYR A 82 -10.18 2.06 -0.48
CA TYR A 82 -9.12 2.59 0.37
C TYR A 82 -8.99 1.74 1.64
N ILE A 83 -7.93 0.93 1.70
CA ILE A 83 -7.66 0.07 2.85
C ILE A 83 -6.70 0.78 3.81
N VAL A 84 -7.22 1.16 4.96
CA VAL A 84 -6.47 1.86 6.00
C VAL A 84 -6.11 0.92 7.15
N ARG A 85 -5.05 1.23 7.89
CA ARG A 85 -4.68 0.53 9.13
C ARG A 85 -4.35 1.56 10.19
N ASP A 86 -4.18 1.14 11.45
CA ASP A 86 -3.70 2.04 12.50
C ASP A 86 -2.53 2.93 12.01
N PRO A 87 -2.69 4.26 11.99
CA PRO A 87 -1.76 5.16 11.32
C PRO A 87 -0.38 5.17 12.00
N VAL A 88 -0.31 4.94 13.31
CA VAL A 88 0.97 4.87 14.06
C VAL A 88 1.74 3.61 13.71
N ALA A 89 1.11 2.44 13.83
CA ALA A 89 1.65 1.16 13.40
C ALA A 89 2.00 1.19 11.92
N ARG A 90 1.25 1.96 11.12
CA ARG A 90 1.56 2.14 9.71
C ARG A 90 2.89 2.82 9.53
N THR A 91 3.05 4.01 10.06
CA THR A 91 4.27 4.83 9.93
C THR A 91 5.50 3.99 10.30
N TYR A 92 5.42 3.23 11.39
CA TYR A 92 6.50 2.35 11.84
C TYR A 92 6.84 1.23 10.88
N ALA A 93 5.83 0.53 10.36
CA ALA A 93 6.05 -0.52 9.38
C ALA A 93 6.58 0.05 8.04
N GLY A 94 6.23 1.29 7.69
CA GLY A 94 6.81 2.02 6.56
C GLY A 94 8.30 2.33 6.75
N TYR A 95 8.68 2.81 7.94
CA TYR A 95 10.09 2.98 8.32
C TYR A 95 10.87 1.66 8.21
N TRP A 96 10.35 0.58 8.80
CA TRP A 96 11.01 -0.72 8.75
C TRP A 96 11.07 -1.34 7.36
N HIS A 97 10.11 -1.02 6.48
CA HIS A 97 10.21 -1.38 5.07
C HIS A 97 11.45 -0.74 4.43
N SER A 98 11.67 0.56 4.63
CA SER A 98 12.80 1.31 4.08
C SER A 98 14.14 0.85 4.67
N VAL A 99 14.15 0.58 5.98
CA VAL A 99 15.30 -0.01 6.69
C VAL A 99 15.67 -1.40 6.15
N ARG A 100 14.67 -2.23 5.84
CA ARG A 100 14.86 -3.54 5.20
C ARG A 100 15.33 -3.40 3.75
N ALA A 101 14.82 -2.39 3.06
CA ALA A 101 15.19 -2.08 1.67
C ALA A 101 16.60 -1.47 1.57
N GLY A 102 17.25 -1.15 2.68
CA GLY A 102 18.58 -0.52 2.73
C GLY A 102 18.56 0.98 2.43
N GLU A 103 17.37 1.58 2.37
CA GLU A 103 17.13 2.99 2.01
C GLU A 103 17.10 3.91 3.24
N GLU A 104 17.00 3.33 4.44
CA GLU A 104 17.00 4.07 5.70
C GLU A 104 17.97 3.46 6.71
N THR A 105 18.69 4.33 7.41
CA THR A 105 19.67 3.95 8.43
C THR A 105 19.58 4.79 9.70
N ARG A 106 18.85 5.90 9.67
CA ARG A 106 18.67 6.80 10.83
C ARG A 106 17.73 6.15 11.85
N PRO A 107 17.83 6.50 13.14
CA PRO A 107 16.82 6.13 14.14
C PRO A 107 15.42 6.61 13.76
N PHE A 108 14.39 5.87 14.19
CA PHE A 108 12.99 6.09 13.77
C PHE A 108 12.52 7.54 13.88
N LEU A 109 12.65 8.16 15.06
CA LEU A 109 12.21 9.56 15.25
C LEU A 109 12.95 10.56 14.37
N LYS A 110 14.24 10.35 14.14
CA LYS A 110 15.03 11.20 13.24
C LYS A 110 14.58 11.02 11.79
N ALA A 111 14.32 9.78 11.37
CA ALA A 111 13.87 9.47 10.02
C ALA A 111 12.52 10.11 9.69
N ILE A 112 11.54 10.05 10.60
CA ILE A 112 10.21 10.65 10.37
C ILE A 112 10.22 12.18 10.46
N ALA A 113 11.13 12.78 11.24
CA ALA A 113 11.28 14.23 11.33
C ALA A 113 11.93 14.82 10.07
N GLU A 114 12.89 14.11 9.47
CA GLU A 114 13.64 14.57 8.30
C GLU A 114 13.03 14.12 6.96
N ASN A 115 12.05 13.23 6.98
CA ASN A 115 11.37 12.75 5.79
C ASN A 115 9.85 12.65 6.04
N SER A 116 9.14 13.68 5.59
CA SER A 116 7.68 13.80 5.65
C SER A 116 6.96 12.59 5.06
N PHE A 117 7.56 11.90 4.07
CA PHE A 117 6.95 10.75 3.40
C PHE A 117 6.44 9.68 4.37
N TYR A 118 7.13 9.42 5.48
CA TYR A 118 6.68 8.41 6.45
C TYR A 118 5.34 8.76 7.09
N LEU A 119 5.06 10.06 7.25
CA LEU A 119 3.85 10.62 7.85
C LEU A 119 2.80 10.96 6.78
N ASP A 120 3.21 11.49 5.63
CA ASP A 120 2.38 11.83 4.45
C ASP A 120 1.34 10.75 4.19
N ILE A 121 1.86 9.54 4.04
CA ILE A 121 1.10 8.41 3.60
C ILE A 121 0.05 8.00 4.65
N SER A 122 0.26 8.34 5.95
CA SER A 122 -0.58 7.97 7.12
C SER A 122 -1.60 9.03 7.50
N ARG A 123 -1.56 10.20 6.86
CA ARG A 123 -2.59 11.23 6.99
C ARG A 123 -3.78 10.95 6.09
N TYR A 124 -4.55 9.93 6.44
CA TYR A 124 -5.62 9.40 5.59
C TYR A 124 -6.71 10.43 5.28
N HIS A 125 -7.03 11.35 6.20
CA HIS A 125 -7.98 12.41 5.93
C HIS A 125 -7.42 13.37 4.87
N PHE A 126 -6.18 13.84 5.03
CA PHE A 126 -5.52 14.66 4.02
C PHE A 126 -5.49 13.98 2.65
N GLN A 127 -5.06 12.71 2.58
CA GLN A 127 -5.00 11.97 1.32
C GLN A 127 -6.40 11.87 0.68
N LEU A 128 -7.44 11.58 1.47
CA LEU A 128 -8.81 11.49 0.98
C LEU A 128 -9.34 12.86 0.50
N GLN A 129 -9.03 13.96 1.20
CA GLN A 129 -9.41 15.32 0.80
C GLN A 129 -8.81 15.73 -0.55
N CYS A 130 -7.62 15.24 -0.91
CA CYS A 130 -7.09 15.44 -2.28
C CYS A 130 -8.02 14.84 -3.34
N TYR A 131 -8.63 13.70 -3.05
CA TYR A 131 -9.55 13.02 -3.97
C TYR A 131 -10.95 13.64 -3.98
N LEU A 132 -11.44 14.08 -2.83
CA LEU A 132 -12.78 14.67 -2.69
C LEU A 132 -12.96 16.00 -3.43
N GLN A 133 -11.87 16.59 -3.94
CA GLN A 133 -11.92 17.72 -4.87
C GLN A 133 -12.44 17.35 -6.28
N TYR A 134 -12.41 16.06 -6.63
CA TYR A 134 -12.75 15.56 -7.97
C TYR A 134 -13.82 14.47 -7.97
N PHE A 135 -13.95 13.72 -6.87
CA PHE A 135 -14.85 12.58 -6.76
C PHE A 135 -15.71 12.70 -5.51
N ASP A 136 -16.98 12.36 -5.64
CA ASP A 136 -17.89 12.30 -4.48
C ASP A 136 -17.53 11.13 -3.55
N MET A 137 -17.91 11.27 -2.27
CA MET A 137 -17.60 10.27 -1.24
C MET A 137 -18.18 8.87 -1.56
N ASP A 138 -19.27 8.79 -2.33
CA ASP A 138 -19.89 7.53 -2.75
C ASP A 138 -19.02 6.69 -3.71
N ARG A 139 -17.96 7.29 -4.29
CA ARG A 139 -16.94 6.58 -5.09
C ARG A 139 -15.96 5.80 -4.23
N PHE A 140 -15.96 6.00 -2.91
CA PHE A 140 -14.98 5.41 -1.99
C PHE A 140 -15.61 4.32 -1.12
N LEU A 141 -15.06 3.11 -1.21
CA LEU A 141 -15.22 2.08 -0.20
C LEU A 141 -14.00 2.11 0.71
N ILE A 142 -14.19 2.50 1.97
CA ILE A 142 -13.11 2.53 2.95
C ILE A 142 -13.21 1.31 3.86
N LEU A 143 -12.10 0.59 4.01
CA LEU A 143 -12.01 -0.64 4.79
C LEU A 143 -10.85 -0.53 5.78
N SER A 144 -11.05 -1.03 7.01
CA SER A 144 -9.93 -1.22 7.92
C SER A 144 -9.20 -2.53 7.61
N SER A 145 -7.88 -2.54 7.72
CA SER A 145 -7.06 -3.74 7.52
C SER A 145 -7.35 -4.81 8.56
N SER A 146 -7.79 -4.42 9.77
CA SER A 146 -8.26 -5.34 10.80
C SER A 146 -9.53 -6.07 10.34
N ASP A 147 -10.51 -5.36 9.80
CA ASP A 147 -11.76 -5.96 9.33
C ASP A 147 -11.52 -6.85 8.11
N VAL A 148 -10.65 -6.43 7.18
CA VAL A 148 -10.26 -7.26 6.03
C VAL A 148 -9.58 -8.55 6.49
N THR A 149 -8.82 -8.51 7.60
CA THR A 149 -8.14 -9.69 8.14
C THR A 149 -9.09 -10.60 8.88
N ALA A 150 -9.99 -10.03 9.70
CA ALA A 150 -10.95 -10.78 10.51
C ALA A 150 -12.09 -11.36 9.66
N ASN A 151 -12.54 -10.60 8.65
CA ASN A 151 -13.70 -10.90 7.83
C ASN A 151 -13.39 -10.76 6.32
N PRO A 152 -12.42 -11.54 5.78
CA PRO A 152 -11.95 -11.36 4.40
C PRO A 152 -13.05 -11.59 3.36
N GLN A 153 -13.96 -12.53 3.62
CA GLN A 153 -15.08 -12.81 2.71
C GLN A 153 -16.04 -11.62 2.60
N GLU A 154 -16.44 -11.05 3.74
CA GLU A 154 -17.31 -9.87 3.77
C GLU A 154 -16.64 -8.64 3.15
N ALA A 155 -15.36 -8.42 3.43
CA ALA A 155 -14.60 -7.34 2.81
C ALA A 155 -14.57 -7.45 1.28
N VAL A 156 -14.39 -8.65 0.73
CA VAL A 156 -14.42 -8.89 -0.72
C VAL A 156 -15.82 -8.70 -1.29
N HIS A 157 -16.88 -9.16 -0.61
CA HIS A 157 -18.26 -8.95 -1.05
C HIS A 157 -18.61 -7.46 -1.14
N ARG A 158 -18.25 -6.68 -0.11
CA ARG A 158 -18.42 -5.21 -0.13
C ARG A 158 -17.65 -4.58 -1.28
N ALA A 159 -16.44 -5.04 -1.56
CA ALA A 159 -15.62 -4.52 -2.64
C ALA A 159 -16.16 -4.88 -4.04
N TRP A 160 -16.72 -6.08 -4.22
CA TRP A 160 -17.40 -6.45 -5.47
C TRP A 160 -18.69 -5.65 -5.68
N SER A 161 -19.53 -5.54 -4.65
CA SER A 161 -20.74 -4.72 -4.69
C SER A 161 -20.41 -3.26 -5.02
N HIS A 162 -19.38 -2.70 -4.37
CA HIS A 162 -18.90 -1.35 -4.67
C HIS A 162 -18.42 -1.20 -6.11
N ALA A 163 -17.80 -2.22 -6.69
CA ALA A 163 -17.38 -2.23 -8.09
C ALA A 163 -18.54 -2.49 -9.08
N GLY A 164 -19.79 -2.64 -8.61
CA GLY A 164 -20.94 -2.96 -9.45
C GLY A 164 -20.98 -4.42 -9.93
N LEU A 165 -20.23 -5.31 -9.28
CA LEU A 165 -20.13 -6.72 -9.63
C LEU A 165 -21.13 -7.56 -8.84
N ALA A 166 -21.58 -8.67 -9.45
CA ALA A 166 -22.39 -9.66 -8.74
C ALA A 166 -21.59 -10.27 -7.58
N VAL A 167 -22.25 -10.46 -6.44
CA VAL A 167 -21.62 -11.06 -5.26
C VAL A 167 -21.88 -12.57 -5.28
N ASP A 168 -20.86 -13.34 -5.65
CA ASP A 168 -20.89 -14.79 -5.46
C ASP A 168 -20.53 -15.15 -4.00
N ARG A 169 -21.56 -15.42 -3.20
CA ARG A 169 -21.40 -15.80 -1.79
C ARG A 169 -20.85 -17.21 -1.60
N SER A 170 -20.82 -18.04 -2.65
CA SER A 170 -20.30 -19.41 -2.59
C SER A 170 -18.79 -19.50 -2.84
N ALA A 171 -18.19 -18.43 -3.37
CA ALA A 171 -16.76 -18.38 -3.65
C ALA A 171 -15.93 -18.45 -2.36
N SER A 172 -15.07 -19.47 -2.25
CA SER A 172 -14.09 -19.55 -1.17
C SER A 172 -13.00 -18.50 -1.36
N ILE A 173 -12.89 -17.57 -0.40
CA ILE A 173 -11.88 -16.52 -0.44
C ILE A 173 -10.60 -17.02 0.23
N ASN A 174 -9.55 -17.22 -0.56
CA ASN A 174 -8.21 -17.47 -0.01
C ASN A 174 -7.77 -16.26 0.85
N SER A 175 -7.63 -16.51 2.16
CA SER A 175 -7.34 -15.51 3.19
C SER A 175 -5.88 -15.56 3.70
N GLU A 176 -4.97 -16.21 2.97
CA GLU A 176 -3.57 -16.30 3.38
C GLU A 176 -2.98 -14.92 3.72
N ARG A 177 -2.50 -14.78 4.96
CA ARG A 177 -1.92 -13.54 5.46
C ARG A 177 -0.54 -13.32 4.85
N ARG A 178 -0.46 -12.49 3.81
CA ARG A 178 0.80 -12.19 3.09
C ARG A 178 1.47 -10.87 3.51
N ASN A 179 0.80 -10.03 4.30
CA ASN A 179 1.24 -8.69 4.68
C ASN A 179 1.83 -8.63 6.11
N VAL A 180 2.80 -9.50 6.43
CA VAL A 180 3.52 -9.45 7.71
C VAL A 180 4.80 -8.62 7.56
N SER A 181 4.98 -7.63 8.44
CA SER A 181 6.20 -6.81 8.44
C SER A 181 7.33 -7.52 9.18
N TYR A 182 8.54 -7.42 8.65
CA TYR A 182 9.73 -8.09 9.17
C TYR A 182 10.98 -7.26 8.82
N GLN A 183 12.05 -7.51 9.57
CA GLN A 183 13.40 -6.98 9.30
C GLN A 183 14.37 -8.12 8.97
N TYR A 184 15.50 -7.81 8.34
CA TYR A 184 16.58 -8.77 8.14
C TYR A 184 17.46 -8.89 9.39
N SER A 185 18.17 -10.02 9.54
CA SER A 185 19.24 -10.14 10.53
C SER A 185 20.35 -9.10 10.28
N PRO A 186 21.15 -8.68 11.29
CA PRO A 186 22.15 -7.62 11.12
C PRO A 186 23.14 -7.86 9.97
N GLY A 187 23.60 -9.11 9.80
CA GLY A 187 24.50 -9.47 8.69
C GLY A 187 23.82 -9.36 7.33
N MET A 188 22.60 -9.89 7.21
CA MET A 188 21.81 -9.77 5.98
C MET A 188 21.45 -8.31 5.67
N GLN A 189 21.20 -7.50 6.68
CA GLN A 189 20.92 -6.08 6.51
C GLN A 189 22.12 -5.30 5.96
N ARG A 190 23.35 -5.63 6.38
CA ARG A 190 24.57 -5.08 5.77
C ARG A 190 24.70 -5.51 4.32
N LEU A 191 24.41 -6.77 4.00
CA LEU A 191 24.45 -7.28 2.62
C LEU A 191 23.45 -6.55 1.71
N MET A 192 22.21 -6.35 2.18
CA MET A 192 21.14 -5.71 1.40
C MET A 192 21.41 -4.24 1.05
N ARG A 193 22.39 -3.60 1.70
CA ARG A 193 22.84 -2.23 1.38
C ARG A 193 23.82 -2.18 0.21
N LEU A 194 24.40 -3.31 -0.21
CA LEU A 194 25.36 -3.32 -1.32
C LEU A 194 24.64 -3.10 -2.66
N PRO A 195 25.25 -2.34 -3.60
CA PRO A 195 24.73 -2.18 -4.94
C PRO A 195 24.47 -3.54 -5.61
N GLY A 196 23.28 -3.73 -6.17
CA GLY A 196 22.91 -4.98 -6.84
C GLY A 196 22.52 -6.14 -5.91
N ALA A 197 22.62 -6.01 -4.58
CA ALA A 197 22.28 -7.09 -3.65
C ALA A 197 20.83 -7.57 -3.79
N LYS A 198 19.87 -6.64 -3.96
CA LYS A 198 18.45 -6.99 -4.22
C LYS A 198 18.30 -7.83 -5.50
N GLN A 199 19.02 -7.48 -6.56
CA GLN A 199 18.95 -8.19 -7.84
C GLN A 199 19.63 -9.56 -7.76
N GLY A 200 20.78 -9.63 -7.09
CA GLY A 200 21.47 -10.89 -6.80
C GLY A 200 20.59 -11.84 -5.99
N MET A 201 19.93 -11.34 -4.94
CA MET A 201 19.02 -12.14 -4.12
C MET A 201 17.81 -12.62 -4.91
N LYS A 202 17.18 -11.77 -5.73
CA LYS A 202 16.07 -12.20 -6.60
C LYS A 202 16.48 -13.35 -7.53
N ARG A 203 17.66 -13.24 -8.17
CA ARG A 203 18.20 -14.31 -9.05
C ARG A 203 18.45 -15.59 -8.28
N MET A 204 19.11 -15.50 -7.13
CA MET A 204 19.41 -16.65 -6.27
C MET A 204 18.13 -17.35 -5.80
N THR A 205 17.13 -16.59 -5.31
CA THR A 205 15.86 -17.18 -4.86
C THR A 205 15.09 -17.81 -6.02
N HIS A 206 15.13 -17.21 -7.22
CA HIS A 206 14.51 -17.80 -8.40
C HIS A 206 15.17 -19.13 -8.79
N MET A 207 16.50 -19.20 -8.75
CA MET A 207 17.23 -20.46 -8.97
C MET A 207 16.94 -21.49 -7.88
N ALA A 208 16.96 -21.09 -6.62
CA ALA A 208 16.68 -21.98 -5.49
C ALA A 208 15.28 -22.61 -5.61
N ARG A 209 14.26 -21.84 -5.99
CA ARG A 209 12.89 -22.34 -6.19
C ARG A 209 12.75 -23.36 -7.32
N ARG A 210 13.72 -23.44 -8.24
CA ARG A 210 13.77 -24.48 -9.28
C ARG A 210 14.45 -25.76 -8.81
N LEU A 211 15.31 -25.68 -7.79
CA LEU A 211 16.20 -26.77 -7.39
C LEU A 211 15.87 -27.36 -6.01
N LEU A 212 15.21 -26.60 -5.15
CA LEU A 212 14.93 -26.97 -3.77
C LEU A 212 13.42 -26.93 -3.49
N PRO A 213 12.91 -27.83 -2.63
CA PRO A 213 11.53 -27.74 -2.13
C PRO A 213 11.27 -26.39 -1.44
N SER A 214 10.03 -25.89 -1.54
CA SER A 214 9.61 -24.61 -0.95
C SER A 214 9.87 -24.55 0.56
N SER A 215 9.67 -25.66 1.28
CA SER A 215 9.89 -25.76 2.72
C SER A 215 11.33 -25.44 3.15
N PHE A 216 12.33 -25.83 2.37
CA PHE A 216 13.74 -25.50 2.64
C PHE A 216 14.01 -24.01 2.48
N ILE A 217 13.44 -23.41 1.44
CA ILE A 217 13.58 -21.97 1.15
C ILE A 217 12.88 -21.14 2.23
N ASP A 218 11.68 -21.56 2.65
CA ASP A 218 10.91 -20.89 3.69
C ASP A 218 11.58 -21.03 5.07
N GLY A 219 12.18 -22.19 5.38
CA GLY A 219 12.99 -22.39 6.58
C GLY A 219 14.22 -21.49 6.63
N ALA A 220 14.97 -21.37 5.52
CA ALA A 220 16.10 -20.44 5.42
C ALA A 220 15.67 -18.98 5.57
N ARG A 221 14.48 -18.61 5.04
CA ARG A 221 13.90 -17.28 5.21
C ARG A 221 13.59 -16.96 6.68
N GLY A 222 13.15 -17.95 7.46
CA GLY A 222 12.93 -17.81 8.90
C GLY A 222 14.20 -17.38 9.65
N ALA A 223 15.35 -17.99 9.35
CA ALA A 223 16.63 -17.65 9.98
C ALA A 223 17.17 -16.26 9.58
N LEU A 224 16.79 -15.78 8.40
CA LEU A 224 17.26 -14.50 7.85
C LEU A 224 16.38 -13.31 8.24
N THR A 225 15.19 -13.56 8.79
CA THR A 225 14.21 -12.54 9.14
C THR A 225 13.95 -12.52 10.63
N ARG A 226 13.49 -11.38 11.13
CA ARG A 226 13.03 -11.20 12.51
C ARG A 226 11.74 -10.39 12.51
N SER A 227 10.94 -10.54 13.56
CA SER A 227 9.85 -9.60 13.83
C SER A 227 10.40 -8.18 13.95
N LEU A 228 9.55 -7.20 13.65
CA LEU A 228 9.90 -5.82 13.93
C LEU A 228 10.13 -5.65 15.43
N PRO A 229 11.09 -4.81 15.85
CA PRO A 229 11.20 -4.44 17.26
C PRO A 229 9.89 -3.80 17.71
N LYS A 230 9.55 -3.95 19.00
CA LYS A 230 8.42 -3.23 19.56
C LYS A 230 8.75 -1.73 19.53
N MET A 231 7.83 -0.92 19.01
CA MET A 231 7.92 0.53 19.10
C MET A 231 7.95 0.96 20.57
N LYS A 232 8.81 1.93 20.92
CA LYS A 232 8.87 2.47 22.27
C LYS A 232 7.70 3.43 22.52
N ASP A 233 7.25 3.57 23.76
CA ASP A 233 6.05 4.35 24.07
C ASP A 233 6.18 5.83 23.65
N HIS A 234 7.32 6.48 23.91
CA HIS A 234 7.56 7.85 23.45
C HIS A 234 7.62 7.98 21.90
N GLU A 235 8.01 6.91 21.18
CA GLU A 235 7.96 6.91 19.71
C GLU A 235 6.52 6.82 19.22
N LYS A 236 5.68 6.04 19.93
CA LYS A 236 4.26 5.89 19.66
C LYS A 236 3.52 7.20 19.91
N GLU A 237 3.74 7.82 21.06
CA GLU A 237 3.16 9.10 21.46
C GLU A 237 3.50 10.20 20.46
N ALA A 238 4.78 10.34 20.08
CA ALA A 238 5.19 11.36 19.11
C ALA A 238 4.48 11.24 17.76
N VAL A 239 4.28 10.01 17.25
CA VAL A 239 3.57 9.78 15.99
C VAL A 239 2.06 9.97 16.16
N ALA A 240 1.48 9.50 17.27
CA ALA A 240 0.07 9.66 17.58
C ALA A 240 -0.31 11.14 17.71
N ASP A 241 0.51 11.93 18.42
CA ASP A 241 0.33 13.36 18.58
C ASP A 241 0.36 14.08 17.24
N TYR A 242 1.34 13.76 16.39
CA TYR A 242 1.45 14.35 15.06
C TYR A 242 0.23 14.04 14.17
N LEU A 243 -0.30 12.81 14.24
CA LEU A 243 -1.39 12.35 13.37
C LEU A 243 -2.78 12.58 13.98
N ARG A 244 -2.87 13.12 15.20
CA ARG A 244 -4.11 13.22 15.99
C ARG A 244 -5.25 13.90 15.24
N GLU A 245 -5.03 15.15 14.81
CA GLU A 245 -6.06 15.95 14.13
C GLU A 245 -6.55 15.27 12.85
N ASP A 246 -5.63 14.74 12.05
CA ASP A 246 -5.96 14.04 10.81
C ASP A 246 -6.77 12.76 11.09
N THR A 247 -6.37 12.00 12.10
CA THR A 247 -7.01 10.76 12.51
C THR A 247 -8.42 11.01 13.05
N GLU A 248 -8.60 12.06 13.85
CA GLU A 248 -9.91 12.48 14.37
C GLU A 248 -10.84 12.94 13.25
N ALA A 249 -10.34 13.74 12.31
CA ALA A 249 -11.09 14.16 11.14
C ALA A 249 -11.47 12.98 10.24
N PHE A 250 -10.55 12.03 10.01
CA PHE A 250 -10.82 10.81 9.27
C PHE A 250 -11.91 9.97 9.93
N SER A 251 -11.81 9.79 11.25
CA SER A 251 -12.79 9.02 12.04
C SER A 251 -14.17 9.67 11.98
N LYS A 252 -14.25 11.00 12.10
CA LYS A 252 -15.50 11.76 11.99
C LYS A 252 -16.14 11.62 10.60
N LEU A 253 -15.33 11.64 9.54
CA LEU A 253 -15.84 11.54 8.16
C LEU A 253 -16.28 10.11 7.80
N THR A 254 -15.57 9.10 8.29
CA THR A 254 -15.71 7.71 7.79
C THR A 254 -16.34 6.75 8.79
N GLY A 255 -16.41 7.11 10.06
CA GLY A 255 -16.82 6.23 11.16
C GLY A 255 -15.78 5.18 11.56
N ILE A 256 -14.63 5.11 10.89
CA ILE A 256 -13.55 4.17 11.24
C ILE A 256 -12.79 4.70 12.46
N ILE A 257 -12.69 3.88 13.51
CA ILE A 257 -11.96 4.20 14.73
C ILE A 257 -10.69 3.34 14.76
N PHE A 258 -9.54 3.97 15.00
CA PHE A 258 -8.29 3.27 15.22
C PHE A 258 -8.08 3.01 16.71
N SER A 259 -7.67 1.80 17.08
CA SER A 259 -7.34 1.48 18.47
C SER A 259 -6.03 2.18 18.85
N THR A 260 -6.13 3.24 19.65
CA THR A 260 -4.99 3.94 20.28
C THR A 260 -4.21 3.03 21.20
#